data_AF-A0A6A1UVJ0-F1
#
_entry.id   AF-A0A6A1UVJ0-F1
#
_cell.length_a   1.000
_cell.length_b   1.000
_cell.length_c   1.000
_cell.angle_alpha   90.00
_cell.angle_beta   90.00
_cell.angle_gamma   90.00
#
_symmetry.space_group_name_H-M   'P 1'
#
loop_
_entity.id
_entity.type
_entity.pdbx_description
1 polymer ?
#
loop_
_entity_poly.entity_id
_entity_poly.type
_entity_poly.pdbx_seq_one_letter_code
_entity_poly.pdbx_strand_id
1 'polypeptide(L)'
;MAPNSENLVGRHCKSEKVIKPPKLSMESLQRTISNISFELSKEEIDLHHLPSISEVEVAKCECCAMSEECTPEYISCVRDKFSGRIICGLCAEAVSEEMEKNGWKIEEALNEHMTACARFNRLGRTYPVLYQAKAIKEILKKSSRTRAKSMSPRDKSGQNKSGLARSSSCIPAITREIVDQTVVHN
;
A
#
# COMPACT_ATOMS: atom_id res chain seq x y z
N MET A 1 10.14 -2.01 -11.36
CA MET A 1 10.26 -2.10 -12.83
C MET A 1 10.56 -0.71 -13.35
N ALA A 2 11.80 -0.47 -13.78
CA ALA A 2 12.23 0.71 -14.53
C ALA A 2 12.42 0.29 -16.00
N PRO A 3 12.16 1.15 -17.01
CA PRO A 3 12.30 0.74 -18.39
C PRO A 3 13.75 0.81 -18.86
N ASN A 4 14.06 -0.15 -19.73
CA ASN A 4 15.36 -0.56 -20.24
C ASN A 4 15.83 0.38 -21.36
N SER A 5 17.12 0.75 -21.39
CA SER A 5 17.73 1.52 -22.47
C SER A 5 18.40 0.60 -23.49
N GLU A 6 17.88 0.59 -24.71
CA GLU A 6 18.43 -0.21 -25.81
C GLU A 6 19.45 0.64 -26.60
N ASN A 7 20.73 0.23 -26.56
CA ASN A 7 21.79 0.77 -27.39
C ASN A 7 22.11 -0.22 -28.53
N LEU A 8 21.92 0.22 -29.77
CA LEU A 8 22.31 -0.51 -30.98
C LEU A 8 23.80 -0.27 -31.29
N VAL A 9 24.55 -1.36 -31.37
CA VAL A 9 25.95 -1.43 -31.80
C VAL A 9 26.03 -1.41 -33.32
N GLY A 10 26.77 -0.45 -33.87
CA GLY A 10 27.23 -0.44 -35.27
C GLY A 10 28.74 -0.24 -35.32
N ARG A 11 29.49 -1.28 -35.70
CA ARG A 11 30.95 -1.30 -35.81
C ARG A 11 31.39 -1.05 -37.25
N HIS A 12 32.23 -0.03 -37.47
CA HIS A 12 33.18 -0.05 -38.58
C HIS A 12 34.49 0.66 -38.22
N CYS A 13 35.62 -0.01 -38.50
CA CYS A 13 36.97 0.51 -38.34
C CYS A 13 37.44 1.15 -39.65
N LYS A 14 38.08 2.31 -39.58
CA LYS A 14 39.14 2.76 -40.50
C LYS A 14 39.96 3.86 -39.83
N SER A 15 41.28 3.74 -39.96
CA SER A 15 42.28 4.61 -39.35
C SER A 15 42.35 5.94 -40.09
N GLU A 16 42.59 7.06 -39.39
CA GLU A 16 43.42 8.16 -39.91
C GLU A 16 43.71 9.23 -38.84
N LYS A 17 45.02 9.51 -38.71
CA LYS A 17 45.71 10.71 -38.20
C LYS A 17 44.98 11.59 -37.17
N VAL A 18 45.42 11.48 -35.91
CA VAL A 18 45.12 12.46 -34.86
C VAL A 18 45.83 13.78 -35.18
N ILE A 19 45.10 14.72 -35.79
CA ILE A 19 45.49 16.13 -35.79
C ILE A 19 45.04 16.69 -34.44
N LYS A 20 45.99 16.99 -33.55
CA LYS A 20 45.68 17.69 -32.29
C LYS A 20 45.11 19.06 -32.64
N PRO A 21 43.94 19.47 -32.11
CA PRO A 21 43.45 20.82 -32.30
C PRO A 21 44.43 21.82 -31.67
N PRO A 22 44.62 23.01 -32.26
CA PRO A 22 45.48 24.03 -31.68
C PRO A 22 44.93 24.38 -30.29
N LYS A 23 45.80 24.32 -29.28
CA LYS A 23 45.47 24.80 -27.94
C LYS A 23 45.24 26.30 -28.05
N LEU A 24 43.98 26.73 -27.93
CA LEU A 24 43.68 28.13 -27.69
C LEU A 24 44.34 28.52 -26.36
N SER A 25 45.22 29.53 -26.42
CA SER A 25 45.80 30.15 -25.23
C SER A 25 44.66 30.68 -24.37
N MET A 26 44.70 30.34 -23.09
CA MET A 26 43.71 30.75 -22.09
C MET A 26 43.96 32.18 -21.58
N GLU A 27 44.94 32.92 -22.13
CA GLU A 27 45.34 34.24 -21.63
C GLU A 27 44.24 35.31 -21.73
N SER A 28 43.17 35.11 -22.51
CA SER A 28 42.11 36.12 -22.69
C SER A 28 40.73 35.73 -22.14
N LEU A 29 40.58 34.58 -21.46
CA LEU A 29 39.35 34.24 -20.77
C LEU A 29 39.37 34.85 -19.36
N GLN A 30 39.09 36.15 -19.29
CA GLN A 30 38.69 36.75 -18.02
C GLN A 30 37.35 36.14 -17.63
N ARG A 31 37.31 35.39 -16.52
CA ARG A 31 36.02 35.00 -15.93
C ARG A 31 35.30 36.29 -15.56
N THR A 32 34.15 36.55 -16.17
CA THR A 32 33.24 37.59 -15.67
C THR A 32 32.84 37.19 -14.25
N ILE A 33 33.45 37.82 -13.25
CA ILE A 33 33.04 37.66 -11.86
C ILE A 33 31.71 38.38 -11.76
N SER A 34 30.62 37.64 -11.48
CA SER A 34 29.34 38.28 -11.24
C SER A 34 29.44 39.06 -9.93
N ASN A 35 29.00 40.33 -9.94
CA ASN A 35 29.06 41.24 -8.77
C ASN A 35 28.25 40.75 -7.56
N ILE A 36 27.47 39.69 -7.72
CA ILE A 36 26.71 39.05 -6.65
C ILE A 36 27.64 38.52 -5.55
N SER A 37 28.88 38.15 -5.89
CA SER A 37 29.84 37.62 -4.91
C SER A 37 30.44 38.68 -3.97
N PHE A 38 30.31 39.98 -4.30
CA PHE A 38 30.83 41.08 -3.47
C PHE A 38 29.73 41.76 -2.64
N GLU A 39 28.48 41.79 -3.14
CA GLU A 39 27.30 42.25 -2.37
C GLU A 39 27.04 41.38 -1.12
N LEU A 40 27.27 40.06 -1.21
CA LEU A 40 27.15 39.15 -0.05
C LEU A 40 28.20 39.36 1.05
N SER A 41 29.27 40.12 0.78
CA SER A 41 30.31 40.42 1.78
C SER A 41 30.17 41.79 2.43
N LYS A 42 29.23 42.62 1.97
CA LYS A 42 29.02 43.98 2.48
C LYS A 42 27.64 44.19 3.11
N GLU A 43 26.68 43.33 2.83
CA GLU A 43 25.52 43.17 3.68
C GLU A 43 25.84 42.08 4.70
N GLU A 44 26.14 42.52 5.92
CA GLU A 44 25.86 41.74 7.12
C GLU A 44 24.34 41.53 7.11
N ILE A 45 23.88 40.55 6.33
CA ILE A 45 22.52 40.06 6.39
C ILE A 45 22.42 39.53 7.82
N ASP A 46 21.71 40.30 8.64
CA ASP A 46 21.31 39.97 9.98
C ASP A 46 20.79 38.52 9.98
N LEU A 47 21.66 37.59 10.37
CA LEU A 47 21.34 36.16 10.49
C LEU A 47 20.28 35.93 11.60
N HIS A 48 19.82 36.99 12.26
CA HIS A 48 18.71 36.98 13.20
C HIS A 48 17.31 37.14 12.56
N HIS A 49 17.20 37.31 11.24
CA HIS A 49 15.89 37.46 10.55
C HIS A 49 15.58 36.40 9.49
N LEU A 50 16.24 35.23 9.52
CA LEU A 50 15.64 34.05 8.91
C LEU A 50 14.49 33.60 9.83
N PRO A 51 13.25 33.44 9.33
CA PRO A 51 12.21 32.81 10.14
C PRO A 51 12.76 31.47 10.61
N SER A 52 12.80 31.28 11.93
CA SER A 52 13.18 30.03 12.56
C SER A 52 12.46 28.91 11.80
N ILE A 53 13.21 27.97 11.24
CA ILE A 53 12.64 26.77 10.64
C ILE A 53 11.69 26.22 11.69
N SER A 54 10.38 26.18 11.38
CA SER A 54 9.37 25.62 12.30
C SER A 54 9.89 24.27 12.76
N GLU A 55 10.31 24.20 14.02
CA GLU A 55 11.01 23.05 14.56
C GLU A 55 10.04 21.87 14.52
N VAL A 56 10.24 20.98 13.55
CA VAL A 56 9.45 19.76 13.43
C VAL A 56 9.96 18.75 14.43
N GLU A 57 9.03 18.19 15.21
CA GLU A 57 9.28 17.17 16.21
C GLU A 57 8.78 15.81 15.72
N VAL A 58 9.47 14.73 16.13
CA VAL A 58 9.02 13.37 15.84
C VAL A 58 8.02 12.94 16.91
N ALA A 59 6.74 12.92 16.56
CA ALA A 59 5.66 12.50 17.44
C ALA A 59 5.28 11.04 17.17
N LYS A 60 5.06 10.25 18.23
CA LYS A 60 4.63 8.85 18.12
C LYS A 60 3.13 8.73 18.35
N CYS A 61 2.41 8.20 17.36
CA CYS A 61 0.98 7.94 17.45
C CYS A 61 0.65 6.93 18.56
N GLU A 62 -0.26 7.29 19.46
CA GLU A 62 -0.72 6.42 20.56
C GLU A 62 -1.58 5.24 20.09
N CYS A 63 -2.19 5.30 18.91
CA CYS A 63 -3.00 4.21 18.36
C CYS A 63 -2.13 3.14 17.69
N CYS A 64 -1.31 3.55 16.71
CA CYS A 64 -0.59 2.63 15.82
C CYS A 64 0.91 2.51 16.11
N ALA A 65 1.45 3.30 17.05
CA ALA A 65 2.85 3.36 17.44
C ALA A 65 3.83 3.76 16.32
N MET A 66 3.33 4.22 15.17
CA MET A 66 4.16 4.82 14.13
C MET A 66 4.53 6.26 14.50
N SER A 67 5.72 6.68 14.10
CA SER A 67 6.20 8.04 14.30
C SER A 67 5.99 8.88 13.04
N GLU A 68 5.62 10.15 13.22
CA GLU A 68 5.45 11.15 12.17
C GLU A 68 6.16 12.44 12.58
N GLU A 69 6.67 13.18 11.59
CA GLU A 69 7.20 14.53 11.80
C GLU A 69 6.02 15.51 11.88
N CYS A 70 5.96 16.29 12.96
CA CYS A 70 4.84 17.15 13.30
C CYS A 70 5.35 18.51 13.79
N THR A 71 4.64 19.59 13.48
CA THR A 71 4.90 20.87 14.14
C THR A 71 4.27 20.89 15.54
N PRO A 72 4.81 21.66 16.50
CA PRO A 72 4.24 21.78 17.84
C PRO A 72 2.78 22.27 17.85
N GLU A 73 2.43 23.15 16.90
CA GLU A 73 1.06 23.64 16.73
C GLU A 73 0.11 22.52 16.30
N TYR A 74 0.57 21.65 15.39
CA TYR A 74 -0.21 20.48 14.99
C TYR A 74 -0.38 19.50 16.15
N ILE A 75 0.67 19.22 16.92
CA ILE A 75 0.60 18.34 18.11
C ILE A 75 -0.44 18.87 19.09
N SER A 76 -0.43 20.18 19.36
CA SER A 76 -1.38 20.82 20.28
C SER A 76 -2.82 20.69 19.76
N CYS A 77 -3.05 21.02 18.50
CA CYS A 77 -4.37 20.90 17.85
C CYS A 77 -4.92 19.47 17.87
N VAL A 78 -4.06 18.48 17.64
CA VAL A 78 -4.44 17.05 17.70
C VAL A 78 -4.80 16.66 19.14
N ARG A 79 -3.99 17.04 20.13
CA ARG A 79 -4.28 16.75 21.53
C ARG A 79 -5.60 17.37 21.99
N ASP A 80 -5.89 18.60 21.58
CA ASP A 80 -7.14 19.28 21.93
C ASP A 80 -8.37 18.57 21.34
N LYS A 81 -8.23 18.01 20.13
CA LYS A 81 -9.30 17.27 19.46
C LYS A 81 -9.50 15.87 20.05
N PHE A 82 -8.43 15.11 20.25
CA PHE A 82 -8.50 13.68 20.54
C PHE A 82 -8.22 13.36 22.02
N SER A 83 -8.89 14.08 22.92
CA SER A 83 -8.84 13.83 24.38
C SER A 83 -7.41 13.76 24.95
N GLY A 84 -6.56 14.71 24.55
CA GLY A 84 -5.18 14.84 25.00
C GLY A 84 -4.20 13.88 24.34
N ARG A 85 -4.65 13.02 23.42
CA ARG A 85 -3.80 12.03 22.75
C ARG A 85 -3.16 12.57 21.50
N ILE A 86 -1.94 12.13 21.24
CA ILE A 86 -1.26 12.37 19.97
C ILE A 86 -1.48 11.18 19.04
N ILE A 87 -2.14 11.42 17.90
CA ILE A 87 -2.44 10.40 16.90
C ILE A 87 -1.97 10.86 15.51
N CYS A 88 -1.60 9.92 14.66
CA CYS A 88 -1.20 10.22 13.28
C CYS A 88 -2.39 10.63 12.41
N GLY A 89 -2.11 11.28 11.27
CA GLY A 89 -3.15 11.74 10.34
C GLY A 89 -4.10 10.64 9.87
N LEU A 90 -3.58 9.42 9.65
CA LEU A 90 -4.39 8.26 9.24
C LEU A 90 -5.31 7.75 10.36
N CYS A 91 -4.84 7.78 11.61
CA CYS A 91 -5.67 7.40 12.76
C CYS A 91 -6.71 8.49 13.06
N ALA A 92 -6.39 9.76 12.86
CA ALA A 92 -7.34 10.87 13.00
C ALA A 92 -8.51 10.72 12.03
N GLU A 93 -8.22 10.44 10.75
CA GLU A 93 -9.27 10.19 9.75
C GLU A 93 -10.12 8.96 10.12
N ALA A 94 -9.50 7.87 10.56
CA ALA A 94 -10.22 6.68 10.97
C ALA A 94 -11.12 6.91 12.19
N VAL A 95 -10.71 7.74 13.15
CA VAL A 95 -11.56 8.11 14.29
C VAL A 95 -12.74 8.97 13.84
N SER A 96 -12.52 9.94 12.95
CA SER A 96 -13.60 10.75 12.37
C SER A 96 -14.63 9.87 11.64
N GLU A 97 -14.18 8.89 10.85
CA GLU A 97 -15.05 7.92 10.18
C GLU A 97 -15.86 7.09 11.19
N GLU A 98 -15.25 6.61 12.29
CA GLU A 98 -15.99 5.88 13.33
C GLU A 98 -17.03 6.76 14.05
N MET A 99 -16.76 8.06 14.20
CA MET A 99 -17.74 9.02 14.72
C MET A 99 -18.92 9.19 13.77
N GLU A 100 -18.68 9.37 12.47
CA GLU A 100 -19.72 9.55 11.45
C GLU A 100 -20.58 8.30 11.29
N LYS A 101 -19.95 7.13 11.26
CA LYS A 101 -20.63 5.85 11.02
C LYS A 101 -21.48 5.39 12.21
N ASN A 102 -21.01 5.59 13.44
CA ASN A 102 -21.68 5.07 14.63
C ASN A 102 -22.38 6.16 15.47
N GLY A 103 -22.20 7.44 15.14
CA GLY A 103 -22.72 8.56 15.92
C GLY A 103 -22.07 8.69 17.30
N TRP A 104 -20.86 8.16 17.46
CA TRP A 104 -20.14 8.13 18.74
C TRP A 104 -19.51 9.47 19.09
N LYS A 105 -19.32 9.69 20.39
CA LYS A 105 -18.48 10.79 20.86
C LYS A 105 -17.01 10.47 20.56
N ILE A 106 -16.19 11.51 20.48
CA ILE A 106 -14.77 11.38 20.13
C ILE A 106 -14.02 10.38 20.99
N GLU A 107 -14.27 10.34 22.31
CA GLU A 107 -13.63 9.36 23.21
C GLU A 107 -14.00 7.91 22.92
N GLU A 108 -15.28 7.67 22.59
CA GLU A 108 -15.78 6.33 22.29
C GLU A 108 -15.21 5.83 20.96
N ALA A 109 -15.24 6.69 19.93
CA ALA A 109 -14.65 6.40 18.62
C ALA A 109 -13.14 6.18 18.71
N LEU A 110 -12.43 7.01 19.48
CA LEU A 110 -11.00 6.87 19.74
C LEU A 110 -10.68 5.55 20.44
N ASN A 111 -11.45 5.16 21.45
CA ASN A 111 -11.24 3.92 22.18
C ASN A 111 -11.50 2.67 21.31
N GLU A 112 -12.54 2.67 20.49
CA GLU A 112 -12.80 1.59 19.54
C GLU A 112 -11.67 1.49 18.52
N HIS A 113 -11.24 2.62 17.94
CA HIS A 113 -10.13 2.65 17.00
C HIS A 113 -8.83 2.15 17.64
N MET A 114 -8.50 2.58 18.86
CA MET A 114 -7.31 2.09 19.58
C MET A 114 -7.35 0.58 19.79
N THR A 115 -8.51 0.02 20.13
CA THR A 115 -8.71 -1.42 20.31
C THR A 115 -8.50 -2.18 18.99
N ALA A 116 -9.07 -1.67 17.90
CA ALA A 116 -8.89 -2.23 16.57
C ALA A 116 -7.42 -2.15 16.11
N CYS A 117 -6.77 -1.02 16.36
CA CYS A 117 -5.38 -0.77 15.99
C CYS A 117 -4.41 -1.64 16.80
N ALA A 118 -4.62 -1.81 18.11
CA ALA A 118 -3.85 -2.74 18.94
C ALA A 118 -3.94 -4.18 18.43
N ARG A 119 -5.15 -4.63 18.04
CA ARG A 119 -5.37 -5.95 17.45
C ARG A 119 -4.65 -6.11 16.12
N PHE A 120 -4.71 -5.08 15.26
CA PHE A 120 -4.02 -5.07 13.97
C PHE A 120 -2.50 -5.09 14.17
N ASN A 121 -1.95 -4.27 15.06
CA ASN A 121 -0.53 -4.22 15.32
C ASN A 121 0.03 -5.54 15.85
N ARG A 122 -0.70 -6.24 16.73
CA ARG A 122 -0.28 -7.53 17.28
C ARG A 122 -0.18 -8.64 16.23
N LEU A 123 -1.09 -8.66 15.25
CA LEU A 123 -1.23 -9.79 14.32
C LEU A 123 -1.08 -9.38 12.86
N GLY A 124 -1.83 -8.38 12.42
CA GLY A 124 -1.83 -7.88 11.04
C GLY A 124 -0.49 -7.30 10.61
N ARG A 125 0.12 -6.48 11.48
CA ARG A 125 1.42 -5.86 11.18
C ARG A 125 2.59 -6.81 11.41
N THR A 126 2.62 -7.51 12.55
CA THR A 126 3.74 -8.42 12.90
C THR A 126 3.76 -9.69 12.06
N TYR A 127 2.59 -10.22 11.68
CA TYR A 127 2.48 -11.48 10.93
C TYR A 127 1.52 -11.37 9.73
N PRO A 128 1.86 -10.58 8.69
CA PRO A 128 0.94 -10.29 7.58
C PRO A 128 0.41 -11.54 6.87
N VAL A 129 1.27 -12.54 6.65
CA VAL A 129 0.90 -13.81 6.00
C VAL A 129 -0.08 -14.62 6.84
N LEU A 130 0.12 -14.70 8.15
CA LEU A 130 -0.81 -15.39 9.05
C LEU A 130 -2.15 -14.67 9.14
N TYR A 131 -2.12 -13.34 9.15
CA TYR A 131 -3.32 -12.52 9.14
C TYR A 131 -4.12 -12.73 7.86
N GLN A 132 -3.47 -12.74 6.69
CA GLN A 132 -4.09 -13.05 5.41
C GLN A 132 -4.63 -14.48 5.36
N ALA A 133 -3.85 -15.48 5.80
CA ALA A 133 -4.30 -16.87 5.86
C ALA A 133 -5.53 -17.04 6.76
N LYS A 134 -5.58 -16.31 7.89
CA LYS A 134 -6.77 -16.27 8.76
C LYS A 134 -7.97 -15.66 8.05
N ALA A 135 -7.80 -14.58 7.29
CA ALA A 135 -8.87 -13.99 6.50
C ALA A 135 -9.41 -14.97 5.44
N ILE A 136 -8.53 -15.62 4.67
CA ILE A 136 -8.90 -16.65 3.69
C ILE A 136 -9.66 -17.80 4.36
N LYS A 137 -9.17 -18.27 5.51
CA LYS A 137 -9.82 -19.33 6.29
C LYS A 137 -11.25 -18.95 6.70
N GLU A 138 -11.48 -17.72 7.17
CA GLU A 138 -12.83 -17.29 7.55
C GLU A 138 -13.76 -17.12 6.34
N ILE A 139 -13.25 -16.67 5.18
CA ILE A 139 -14.01 -16.62 3.93
C ILE A 139 -14.46 -18.03 3.51
N LEU A 140 -13.56 -19.02 3.52
CA LEU A 140 -13.87 -20.41 3.19
C LEU A 140 -14.85 -21.05 4.20
N LYS A 141 -14.72 -20.74 5.49
CA LYS A 141 -15.68 -21.20 6.52
C LYS A 141 -17.05 -20.57 6.35
N LYS A 142 -17.13 -19.31 5.93
CA LYS A 142 -18.41 -18.62 5.71
C LYS A 142 -19.10 -19.15 4.45
N SER A 143 -18.35 -19.38 3.38
CA SER A 143 -18.88 -19.92 2.12
C SER A 143 -19.37 -21.37 2.24
N SER A 144 -18.70 -22.20 3.04
CA SER A 144 -19.16 -23.58 3.31
C SER A 144 -20.48 -23.61 4.09
N ARG A 145 -20.66 -22.72 5.07
CA ARG A 145 -21.91 -22.58 5.84
C ARG A 145 -23.08 -22.09 5.00
N THR A 146 -22.87 -21.12 4.09
CA THR A 146 -23.93 -20.69 3.16
C THR A 146 -24.29 -21.79 2.16
N ARG A 147 -23.31 -22.53 1.63
CA ARG A 147 -23.55 -23.66 0.72
C ARG A 147 -24.29 -24.83 1.40
N ALA A 148 -24.00 -25.11 2.68
CA ALA A 148 -24.72 -26.13 3.45
C ALA A 148 -26.20 -25.75 3.70
N LYS A 149 -26.49 -24.45 3.87
CA LYS A 149 -27.88 -23.96 4.02
C LYS A 149 -28.68 -23.95 2.72
N SER A 150 -28.02 -23.84 1.56
CA SER A 150 -28.68 -23.90 0.25
C SER A 150 -28.83 -25.32 -0.32
N MET A 151 -28.25 -26.34 0.33
CA MET A 151 -28.23 -27.75 -0.15
C MET A 151 -29.04 -28.70 0.74
N SER A 152 -29.99 -28.21 1.53
CA SER A 152 -30.93 -29.07 2.26
C SER A 152 -32.32 -29.06 1.61
N PRO A 153 -32.62 -29.92 0.62
CA PRO A 153 -33.96 -30.45 0.46
C PRO A 153 -34.23 -31.32 1.70
N ARG A 154 -34.91 -30.75 2.70
CA ARG A 154 -35.55 -31.60 3.70
C ARG A 154 -36.77 -32.19 3.01
N ASP A 155 -36.62 -33.41 2.50
CA ASP A 155 -37.76 -34.25 2.13
C ASP A 155 -38.73 -34.29 3.32
N LYS A 156 -39.82 -33.53 3.20
CA LYS A 156 -41.06 -33.81 3.90
C LYS A 156 -42.10 -34.08 2.84
N SER A 157 -42.44 -35.36 2.79
CA SER A 157 -43.59 -35.96 2.10
C SER A 157 -44.72 -34.97 1.77
N GLY A 158 -45.04 -34.86 0.49
CA GLY A 158 -46.20 -34.11 0.04
C GLY A 158 -46.30 -34.15 -1.47
N GLN A 159 -47.06 -35.12 -1.97
CA GLN A 159 -47.35 -35.31 -3.38
C GLN A 159 -47.74 -33.99 -4.06
N ASN A 160 -47.19 -33.71 -5.25
CA ASN A 160 -47.95 -33.51 -6.49
C ASN A 160 -47.03 -33.08 -7.65
N LYS A 161 -46.94 -33.99 -8.62
CA LYS A 161 -46.92 -33.84 -10.09
C LYS A 161 -46.31 -32.57 -10.69
N SER A 162 -45.42 -32.80 -11.66
CA SER A 162 -44.73 -31.89 -12.60
C SER A 162 -43.44 -31.21 -12.12
N GLY A 163 -42.37 -32.01 -12.02
CA GLY A 163 -40.99 -31.52 -11.99
C GLY A 163 -40.32 -31.69 -13.34
N LEU A 164 -39.90 -30.60 -13.96
CA LEU A 164 -39.08 -30.58 -15.17
C LEU A 164 -37.79 -31.38 -14.91
N ALA A 165 -37.67 -32.56 -15.51
CA ALA A 165 -36.48 -33.41 -15.40
C ALA A 165 -35.28 -32.67 -16.01
N ARG A 166 -34.39 -32.15 -15.16
CA ARG A 166 -33.13 -31.55 -15.60
C ARG A 166 -32.14 -32.66 -15.93
N SER A 167 -31.70 -32.69 -17.18
CA SER A 167 -30.81 -33.65 -17.79
C SER A 167 -29.59 -34.00 -16.94
N SER A 168 -29.31 -35.29 -16.79
CA SER A 168 -28.15 -35.86 -16.10
C SER A 168 -26.87 -35.82 -16.96
N SER A 169 -26.43 -34.64 -17.41
CA SER A 169 -25.22 -34.50 -18.22
C SER A 169 -24.18 -33.56 -17.62
N CYS A 170 -23.38 -34.09 -16.70
CA CYS A 170 -21.97 -33.71 -16.56
C CYS A 170 -21.19 -34.80 -15.82
N ILE A 171 -21.09 -35.98 -16.45
CA ILE A 171 -20.02 -36.93 -16.13
C ILE A 171 -18.77 -36.41 -16.87
N PRO A 172 -17.65 -36.10 -16.19
CA PRO A 172 -16.40 -35.75 -16.87
C PRO A 172 -15.95 -36.93 -17.72
N ALA A 173 -15.76 -36.70 -19.01
CA ALA A 173 -15.41 -37.71 -20.01
C ALA A 173 -13.94 -38.19 -19.91
N ILE A 174 -13.50 -38.66 -18.73
CA ILE A 174 -12.07 -39.04 -18.52
C ILE A 174 -11.87 -40.48 -18.05
N THR A 175 -12.90 -41.25 -17.69
CA THR A 175 -12.67 -42.65 -17.20
C THR A 175 -13.23 -43.76 -18.08
N ARG A 176 -13.55 -43.50 -19.36
CA ARG A 176 -14.04 -44.56 -20.27
C ARG A 176 -12.95 -45.24 -21.11
N GLU A 177 -11.73 -44.73 -21.17
CA GLU A 177 -10.69 -45.29 -22.04
C GLU A 177 -9.88 -46.47 -21.45
N ILE A 178 -10.12 -46.87 -20.19
CA ILE A 178 -9.33 -47.97 -19.57
C ILE A 178 -10.09 -49.32 -19.59
N VAL A 179 -11.38 -49.35 -19.96
CA VAL A 179 -12.23 -50.56 -19.81
C VAL A 179 -12.61 -51.22 -21.15
N ASP A 180 -11.97 -50.88 -22.28
CA ASP A 180 -12.23 -51.55 -23.57
C ASP A 180 -11.05 -52.40 -24.09
N GLN A 181 -9.93 -52.49 -23.38
CA GLN A 181 -8.80 -53.34 -23.81
C GLN A 181 -8.78 -54.76 -23.23
N THR A 182 -9.74 -55.16 -22.39
CA THR A 182 -9.71 -56.48 -21.75
C THR A 182 -10.69 -57.51 -22.33
N VAL A 183 -11.39 -57.25 -23.44
CA VAL A 183 -12.42 -58.19 -23.96
C VAL A 183 -12.33 -58.50 -25.46
N VAL A 184 -11.13 -58.45 -26.05
CA VAL A 184 -10.90 -59.08 -27.38
C VAL A 184 -9.58 -59.81 -27.36
N HIS A 185 -9.55 -61.03 -26.81
CA HIS A 185 -8.68 -62.15 -27.21
C HIS A 185 -9.21 -63.43 -26.54
N ASN A 186 -10.08 -64.13 -27.26
CA ASN A 186 -10.21 -65.59 -27.28
C ASN A 186 -10.86 -65.98 -28.59
#